data_AF-A0A812P922-F1
#
_entry.id   AF-A0A812P922-F1
#
_cell.length_a   1.000
_cell.length_b   1.000
_cell.length_c   1.000
_cell.angle_alpha   90.00
_cell.angle_beta   90.00
_cell.angle_gamma   90.00
#
_symmetry.space_group_name_H-M   'P 1'
#
loop_
_entity.id
_entity.type
_entity.pdbx_description
1 polymer ?
#
loop_
_entity_poly.entity_id
_entity_poly.type
_entity_poly.pdbx_seq_one_letter_code
_entity_poly.pdbx_strand_id
1 'polypeptide(L)'
;MKPKEGHGYLETATQFASESCAGSFDDVDSVDAHVYHINPEDNKMNIAYPIELFGRDASITCSFFNLGIGNNQGIEDVEYRRICDFYLPPRFLRLYDGPATNIEGTWRILGRHVVNKAYPDPPARSLTPKVSIKRKATGLARYAFWQGGEFFQNAPPQREAFRPVTECTPEILKSMEACIQQMG
;
A
#
# COMPACT_ATOMS: atom_id res chain seq x y z
N MET A 1 -2.98 19.42 8.97
CA MET A 1 -2.51 20.44 8.00
C MET A 1 -2.08 21.66 8.79
N LYS A 2 -0.97 22.29 8.40
CA LYS A 2 -0.52 23.58 8.93
C LYS A 2 -0.56 24.63 7.80
N PRO A 3 -1.33 25.72 7.95
CA PRO A 3 -1.30 26.84 7.01
C PRO A 3 0.07 27.55 7.05
N LYS A 4 0.44 28.22 5.96
CA LYS A 4 1.56 29.17 5.98
C LYS A 4 1.22 30.38 6.85
N GLU A 5 2.25 31.07 7.31
CA GLU A 5 2.10 32.32 8.06
C GLU A 5 1.25 33.34 7.27
N GLY A 6 0.29 33.98 7.94
CA GLY A 6 -0.63 34.94 7.33
C GLY A 6 -1.96 34.35 6.82
N HIS A 7 -2.13 33.03 6.80
CA HIS A 7 -3.38 32.38 6.36
C HIS A 7 -4.21 31.82 7.53
N GLY A 8 -5.53 31.99 7.48
CA GLY A 8 -6.46 31.49 8.49
C GLY A 8 -6.68 29.98 8.41
N TYR A 9 -6.72 29.29 9.55
CA TYR A 9 -6.84 27.82 9.59
C TYR A 9 -8.11 27.29 8.90
N LEU A 10 -9.27 27.90 9.21
CA LEU A 10 -10.55 27.48 8.66
C LEU A 10 -10.64 27.74 7.14
N GLU A 11 -10.17 28.91 6.70
CA GLU A 11 -10.16 29.30 5.29
C GLU A 11 -9.28 28.35 4.47
N THR A 12 -8.04 28.12 4.94
CA THR A 12 -7.11 27.18 4.30
C THR A 12 -7.65 25.75 4.31
N ALA A 13 -8.29 25.29 5.38
CA ALA A 13 -8.91 23.96 5.43
C ALA A 13 -10.08 23.84 4.44
N THR A 14 -10.89 24.89 4.31
CA THR A 14 -12.03 24.91 3.38
C THR A 14 -11.56 24.89 1.93
N GLN A 15 -10.56 25.70 1.59
CA GLN A 15 -9.90 25.65 0.28
C GLN A 15 -9.29 24.27 0.03
N PHE A 16 -8.65 23.67 1.03
CA PHE A 16 -8.11 22.32 0.92
C PHE A 16 -9.19 21.29 0.55
N ALA A 17 -10.35 21.34 1.19
CA ALA A 17 -11.46 20.46 0.86
C ALA A 17 -12.02 20.73 -0.55
N SER A 18 -12.16 22.00 -0.94
CA SER A 18 -12.63 22.38 -2.29
C SER A 18 -11.72 21.85 -3.40
N GLU A 19 -10.41 22.01 -3.26
CA GLU A 19 -9.40 21.49 -4.20
C GLU A 19 -9.31 19.94 -4.23
N SER A 20 -10.01 19.29 -3.31
CA SER A 20 -10.13 17.83 -3.22
C SER A 20 -11.40 17.30 -3.90
N CYS A 21 -12.27 18.17 -4.44
CA CYS A 21 -13.49 17.83 -5.20
C CYS A 21 -13.66 18.74 -6.42
N ALA A 22 -14.66 18.46 -7.27
CA ALA A 22 -14.84 19.16 -8.55
C ALA A 22 -15.40 20.61 -8.43
N GLY A 23 -15.76 21.05 -7.22
CA GLY A 23 -16.32 22.38 -6.99
C GLY A 23 -15.25 23.47 -7.08
N SER A 24 -15.38 24.35 -8.09
CA SER A 24 -14.96 25.74 -7.96
C SER A 24 -15.84 26.43 -6.92
N PHE A 25 -15.33 27.44 -6.22
CA PHE A 25 -15.99 28.15 -5.11
C PHE A 25 -17.44 28.63 -5.35
N ASP A 26 -17.92 28.64 -6.60
CA ASP A 26 -19.23 29.17 -7.01
C ASP A 26 -20.35 28.12 -7.18
N ASP A 27 -20.07 26.81 -7.15
CA ASP A 27 -21.09 25.75 -7.30
C ASP A 27 -21.25 24.95 -5.99
N VAL A 28 -22.34 25.22 -5.26
CA VAL A 28 -22.69 24.51 -4.01
C VAL A 28 -23.64 23.36 -4.34
N ASP A 29 -23.10 22.30 -4.95
CA ASP A 29 -23.87 21.11 -5.28
C ASP A 29 -23.79 20.05 -4.16
N SER A 30 -24.78 19.16 -4.12
CA SER A 30 -24.98 18.15 -3.05
C SER A 30 -23.84 17.14 -2.81
N VAL A 31 -22.74 17.23 -3.56
CA VAL A 31 -21.65 16.24 -3.60
C VAL A 31 -20.29 16.81 -3.14
N ASP A 32 -20.25 18.00 -2.56
CA ASP A 32 -19.01 18.63 -2.10
C ASP A 32 -18.35 17.93 -0.90
N ALA A 33 -17.02 18.02 -0.86
CA ALA A 33 -16.25 17.61 0.32
C ALA A 33 -16.34 18.71 1.40
N HIS A 34 -16.61 18.32 2.64
CA HIS A 34 -16.82 19.27 3.73
C HIS A 34 -15.85 19.05 4.88
N VAL A 35 -15.22 20.15 5.33
CA VAL A 35 -14.51 20.18 6.61
C VAL A 35 -15.55 20.16 7.72
N TYR A 36 -15.59 19.09 8.52
CA TYR A 36 -16.55 18.97 9.62
C TYR A 36 -15.91 19.12 11.00
N HIS A 37 -14.57 19.16 11.06
CA HIS A 37 -13.83 19.34 12.31
C HIS A 37 -12.46 19.95 12.03
N ILE A 38 -12.06 20.92 12.86
CA ILE A 38 -10.72 21.50 12.90
C ILE A 38 -10.22 21.59 14.34
N ASN A 39 -8.93 21.36 14.54
CA ASN A 39 -8.21 21.68 15.77
C ASN A 39 -6.87 22.34 15.38
N PRO A 40 -6.81 23.68 15.38
CA PRO A 40 -5.60 24.43 15.02
C PRO A 40 -4.41 24.19 15.95
N GLU A 41 -4.64 23.93 17.24
CA GLU A 41 -3.55 23.69 18.21
C GLU A 41 -2.75 22.42 17.86
N ASP A 42 -3.45 21.39 17.38
CA ASP A 42 -2.87 20.11 16.95
C ASP A 42 -2.57 20.03 15.45
N ASN A 43 -2.86 21.09 14.68
CA ASN A 43 -2.83 21.07 13.21
C ASN A 43 -3.68 19.93 12.61
N LYS A 44 -4.86 19.65 13.17
CA LYS A 44 -5.80 18.62 12.68
C LYS A 44 -6.98 19.23 11.94
N MET A 45 -7.38 18.58 10.86
CA MET A 45 -8.64 18.83 10.17
C MET A 45 -9.21 17.48 9.71
N ASN A 46 -10.53 17.36 9.71
CA ASN A 46 -11.22 16.19 9.19
C ASN A 46 -12.16 16.62 8.06
N ILE A 47 -12.13 15.87 6.97
CA ILE A 47 -12.91 16.12 5.77
C ILE A 47 -13.84 14.93 5.54
N ALA A 48 -15.10 15.20 5.28
CA ALA A 48 -16.09 14.23 4.83
C ALA A 48 -16.22 14.30 3.32
N TYR A 49 -16.03 13.17 2.65
CA TYR A 49 -16.18 13.03 1.20
C TYR A 49 -17.45 12.23 0.90
N PRO A 50 -18.42 12.78 0.16
CA PRO A 50 -19.53 12.02 -0.39
C PRO A 50 -19.00 10.85 -1.24
N ILE A 51 -19.64 9.68 -1.12
CA ILE A 51 -19.15 8.46 -1.80
C ILE A 51 -19.32 8.55 -3.32
N GLU A 52 -20.21 9.44 -3.76
CA GLU A 52 -20.55 9.75 -5.13
C GLU A 52 -19.38 10.39 -5.90
N LEU A 53 -18.40 10.98 -5.19
CA LEU A 53 -17.20 11.56 -5.77
C LEU A 53 -16.20 10.50 -6.28
N PHE A 54 -16.24 9.29 -5.73
CA PHE A 54 -15.25 8.27 -6.06
C PHE A 54 -15.66 7.50 -7.32
N GLY A 55 -14.68 7.23 -8.19
CA GLY A 55 -14.86 6.36 -9.34
C GLY A 55 -15.38 4.98 -8.91
N ARG A 56 -16.22 4.39 -9.75
CA ARG A 56 -16.64 2.99 -9.61
C ARG A 56 -15.61 2.12 -10.35
N ASP A 57 -15.42 0.87 -9.89
CA ASP A 57 -14.55 -0.17 -10.47
C ASP A 57 -13.08 -0.13 -10.03
N ALA A 58 -12.19 -0.78 -10.79
CA ALA A 58 -10.78 -1.04 -10.44
C ALA A 58 -9.93 0.22 -10.18
N SER A 59 -10.45 1.41 -10.50
CA SER A 59 -9.83 2.70 -10.24
C SER A 59 -10.18 3.30 -8.87
N ILE A 60 -11.03 2.65 -8.06
CA ILE A 60 -11.51 3.19 -6.78
C ILE A 60 -10.37 3.61 -5.83
N THR A 61 -9.28 2.86 -5.81
CA THR A 61 -8.06 3.20 -5.06
C THR A 61 -7.37 4.44 -5.63
N CYS A 62 -7.28 4.56 -6.97
CA CYS A 62 -6.73 5.74 -7.62
C CYS A 62 -7.60 6.97 -7.36
N SER A 63 -8.92 6.85 -7.43
CA SER A 63 -9.85 7.92 -7.07
C SER A 63 -9.69 8.35 -5.62
N PHE A 64 -9.55 7.39 -4.69
CA PHE A 64 -9.30 7.69 -3.28
C PHE A 64 -8.05 8.55 -3.10
N PHE A 65 -6.93 8.18 -3.73
CA PHE A 65 -5.70 8.96 -3.65
C PHE A 65 -5.78 10.29 -4.39
N ASN A 66 -6.44 10.34 -5.54
CA ASN A 66 -6.58 11.57 -6.31
C ASN A 66 -7.37 12.64 -5.54
N LEU A 67 -8.44 12.25 -4.85
CA LEU A 67 -9.22 13.17 -4.04
C LEU A 67 -8.54 13.45 -2.69
N GLY A 68 -8.03 12.41 -2.01
CA GLY A 68 -7.45 12.58 -0.68
C GLY A 68 -6.07 13.26 -0.65
N ILE A 69 -5.21 12.96 -1.62
CA ILE A 69 -3.81 13.43 -1.72
C ILE A 69 -3.38 13.76 -3.16
N GLY A 70 -4.28 14.32 -3.98
CA GLY A 70 -3.97 14.79 -5.33
C GLY A 70 -3.61 16.28 -5.37
N ASN A 71 -4.43 17.07 -6.06
CA ASN A 71 -4.18 18.51 -6.28
C ASN A 71 -4.03 19.31 -4.98
N ASN A 72 -4.74 18.91 -3.92
CA ASN A 72 -4.62 19.50 -2.60
C ASN A 72 -3.18 19.42 -2.01
N GLN A 73 -2.31 18.57 -2.58
CA GLN A 73 -0.88 18.49 -2.26
C GLN A 73 -0.04 19.59 -2.92
N GLY A 74 -0.65 20.48 -3.71
CA GLY A 74 0.00 21.61 -4.37
C GLY A 74 -0.43 22.99 -3.86
N ILE A 75 -1.41 23.05 -2.94
CA ILE A 75 -1.95 24.33 -2.44
C ILE A 75 -0.82 25.16 -1.81
N GLU A 76 -0.66 26.39 -2.30
CA GLU A 76 0.41 27.30 -1.90
C GLU A 76 0.25 27.76 -0.46
N ASP A 77 -0.97 28.00 0.01
CA ASP A 77 -1.30 28.53 1.34
C ASP A 77 -1.03 27.55 2.49
N VAL A 78 -0.61 26.32 2.18
CA VAL A 78 -0.38 25.25 3.16
C VAL A 78 1.12 24.95 3.26
N GLU A 79 1.67 25.04 4.46
CA GLU A 79 3.08 24.72 4.76
C GLU A 79 3.31 23.21 4.68
N TYR A 80 2.44 22.41 5.33
CA TYR A 80 2.45 20.96 5.19
C TYR A 80 1.08 20.32 5.45
N ARG A 81 0.89 19.14 4.87
CA ARG A 81 -0.26 18.26 5.10
C ARG A 81 0.18 16.80 5.11
N ARG A 82 -0.58 15.98 5.84
CA ARG A 82 -0.39 14.54 5.91
C ARG A 82 -1.74 13.90 6.25
N ILE A 83 -2.10 12.84 5.53
CA ILE A 83 -3.19 11.96 5.96
C ILE A 83 -2.69 11.14 7.14
N CYS A 84 -3.38 11.24 8.27
CA CYS A 84 -3.10 10.44 9.46
C CYS A 84 -3.97 9.19 9.53
N ASP A 85 -5.22 9.30 9.10
CA ASP A 85 -6.21 8.23 9.15
C ASP A 85 -7.33 8.49 8.12
N PHE A 86 -8.11 7.45 7.82
CA PHE A 86 -9.30 7.54 6.97
C PHE A 86 -10.33 6.49 7.37
N TYR A 87 -11.60 6.80 7.14
CA TYR A 87 -12.71 5.89 7.37
C TYR A 87 -13.40 5.54 6.06
N LEU A 88 -13.51 4.24 5.76
CA LEU A 88 -14.29 3.75 4.62
C LEU A 88 -15.63 3.21 5.13
N PRO A 89 -16.78 3.83 4.78
CA PRO A 89 -18.06 3.32 5.20
C PRO A 89 -18.31 1.93 4.58
N PRO A 90 -19.08 1.02 5.23
CA PRO A 90 -19.21 -0.37 4.78
C PRO A 90 -19.67 -0.53 3.32
N ARG A 91 -20.52 0.38 2.83
CA ARG A 91 -20.99 0.39 1.43
C ARG A 91 -19.87 0.66 0.43
N PHE A 92 -18.89 1.48 0.81
CA PHE A 92 -17.75 1.85 -0.01
C PHE A 92 -16.63 0.82 0.12
N LEU A 93 -16.37 0.32 1.34
CA LEU A 93 -15.38 -0.73 1.60
C LEU A 93 -15.64 -2.02 0.79
N ARG A 94 -16.91 -2.41 0.63
CA ARG A 94 -17.30 -3.60 -0.15
C ARG A 94 -17.04 -3.50 -1.66
N LEU A 95 -16.69 -2.32 -2.17
CA LEU A 95 -16.33 -2.13 -3.58
C LEU A 95 -14.86 -2.48 -3.86
N TYR A 96 -14.03 -2.65 -2.83
CA TYR A 96 -12.64 -3.06 -2.97
C TYR A 96 -12.55 -4.59 -3.05
N ASP A 97 -11.60 -5.11 -3.83
CA ASP A 97 -11.33 -6.55 -3.94
C ASP A 97 -11.02 -7.19 -2.58
N GLY A 98 -10.31 -6.44 -1.72
CA GLY A 98 -9.76 -6.96 -0.49
C GLY A 98 -8.67 -8.02 -0.73
N PRO A 99 -8.15 -8.65 0.34
CA PRO A 99 -7.16 -9.70 0.22
C PRO A 99 -7.79 -11.00 -0.34
N ALA A 100 -7.37 -11.43 -1.53
CA ALA A 100 -7.81 -12.71 -2.12
C ALA A 100 -7.28 -13.95 -1.39
N THR A 101 -6.15 -13.80 -0.68
CA THR A 101 -5.57 -14.81 0.20
C THR A 101 -5.07 -14.13 1.47
N ASN A 102 -5.01 -14.89 2.55
CA ASN A 102 -4.47 -14.46 3.82
C ASN A 102 -3.33 -15.40 4.24
N ILE A 103 -2.76 -15.14 5.40
CA ILE A 103 -1.67 -15.94 5.96
C ILE A 103 -2.06 -17.41 6.23
N GLU A 104 -3.36 -17.72 6.37
CA GLU A 104 -3.85 -19.10 6.51
C GLU A 104 -3.64 -19.92 5.25
N GLY A 105 -3.67 -19.29 4.07
CA GLY A 105 -3.28 -19.93 2.82
C GLY A 105 -1.84 -20.44 2.87
N THR A 106 -0.92 -19.60 3.37
CA THR A 106 0.49 -19.99 3.56
C THR A 106 0.64 -21.10 4.59
N TRP A 107 -0.07 -21.03 5.73
CA TRP A 107 -0.04 -22.10 6.73
C TRP A 107 -0.52 -23.44 6.21
N ARG A 108 -1.58 -23.44 5.38
CA ARG A 108 -2.09 -24.65 4.74
C ARG A 108 -1.05 -25.30 3.83
N ILE A 109 -0.33 -24.50 3.04
CA ILE A 109 0.77 -24.98 2.17
C ILE A 109 1.88 -25.61 3.01
N LEU A 110 2.17 -25.04 4.18
CA LEU A 110 3.17 -25.56 5.12
C LEU A 110 2.66 -26.73 6.00
N GLY A 111 1.47 -27.27 5.73
CA GLY A 111 0.89 -28.37 6.52
C GLY A 111 0.50 -27.99 7.95
N ARG A 112 0.29 -26.70 8.23
CA ARG A 112 -0.03 -26.21 9.58
C ARG A 112 -1.52 -25.90 9.71
N HIS A 113 -2.16 -26.48 10.72
CA HIS A 113 -3.47 -26.03 11.20
C HIS A 113 -3.27 -24.85 12.15
N VAL A 114 -3.42 -23.62 11.67
CA VAL A 114 -3.26 -22.43 12.52
C VAL A 114 -4.56 -21.65 12.57
N VAL A 115 -5.00 -21.37 13.80
CA VAL A 115 -5.85 -20.22 14.12
C VAL A 115 -5.08 -19.43 15.19
N ASN A 116 -4.89 -18.12 14.96
CA ASN A 116 -4.27 -17.14 15.87
C ASN A 116 -2.76 -17.27 16.20
N LYS A 117 -1.88 -17.41 15.20
CA LYS A 117 -0.45 -17.12 15.39
C LYS A 117 0.06 -16.15 14.34
N ALA A 118 0.97 -15.25 14.71
CA ALA A 118 1.73 -14.50 13.72
C ALA A 118 2.69 -15.44 12.97
N TYR A 119 3.17 -15.04 11.80
CA TYR A 119 4.24 -15.78 11.12
C TYR A 119 5.50 -15.79 12.02
N PRO A 120 6.16 -16.94 12.24
CA PRO A 120 7.36 -17.00 13.09
C PRO A 120 8.52 -16.15 12.52
N ASP A 121 9.21 -15.42 13.39
CA ASP A 121 10.37 -14.58 13.06
C ASP A 121 11.66 -15.42 12.98
N PRO A 122 12.53 -15.25 11.96
CA PRO A 122 12.45 -14.32 10.85
C PRO A 122 11.44 -14.75 9.77
N PRO A 123 10.49 -13.86 9.39
CA PRO A 123 9.36 -14.25 8.54
C PRO A 123 9.73 -14.49 7.09
N ALA A 124 10.90 -14.00 6.65
CA ALA A 124 11.37 -14.10 5.28
C ALA A 124 12.86 -13.77 5.19
N ARG A 125 13.63 -14.49 4.36
CA ARG A 125 14.93 -14.00 3.87
C ARG A 125 14.77 -13.34 2.51
N SER A 126 15.45 -12.22 2.31
CA SER A 126 15.57 -11.57 1.01
C SER A 126 16.93 -11.84 0.36
N LEU A 127 16.95 -11.93 -0.97
CA LEU A 127 18.19 -12.15 -1.73
C LEU A 127 19.18 -10.98 -1.55
N THR A 128 20.40 -11.28 -1.12
CA THR A 128 21.50 -10.32 -0.95
C THR A 128 22.79 -10.86 -1.59
N PRO A 129 23.53 -10.09 -2.41
CA PRO A 129 23.33 -8.68 -2.77
C PRO A 129 22.12 -8.43 -3.70
N LYS A 130 21.57 -7.21 -3.63
CA LYS A 130 20.28 -6.89 -4.24
C LYS A 130 20.29 -6.86 -5.78
N VAL A 131 21.42 -6.67 -6.47
CA VAL A 131 21.43 -6.44 -7.94
C VAL A 131 22.43 -7.31 -8.71
N SER A 132 23.45 -7.87 -8.06
CA SER A 132 24.62 -8.46 -8.74
C SER A 132 24.71 -10.00 -8.70
N ILE A 133 23.65 -10.70 -8.29
CA ILE A 133 23.68 -12.16 -8.20
C ILE A 133 23.40 -12.79 -9.57
N LYS A 134 24.35 -13.63 -10.02
CA LYS A 134 24.21 -14.45 -11.23
C LYS A 134 23.06 -15.45 -11.09
N ARG A 135 22.40 -15.78 -12.20
CA ARG A 135 21.24 -16.69 -12.27
C ARG A 135 21.36 -17.98 -11.43
N LYS A 136 22.40 -18.78 -11.63
CA LYS A 136 22.60 -20.02 -10.86
C LYS A 136 22.76 -19.77 -9.36
N ALA A 137 23.43 -18.68 -8.98
CA ALA A 137 23.59 -18.30 -7.58
C ALA A 137 22.26 -17.86 -6.94
N THR A 138 21.29 -17.41 -7.72
CA THR A 138 19.92 -17.09 -7.27
C THR A 138 19.19 -18.32 -6.73
N GLY A 139 19.27 -19.46 -7.43
CA GLY A 139 18.70 -20.74 -6.97
C GLY A 139 19.45 -21.28 -5.76
N LEU A 140 20.78 -21.39 -5.87
CA LEU A 140 21.63 -21.94 -4.81
C LEU A 140 21.51 -21.20 -3.47
N ALA A 141 21.43 -19.87 -3.49
CA ALA A 141 21.23 -19.08 -2.27
C ALA A 141 19.89 -19.38 -1.58
N ARG A 142 18.84 -19.69 -2.35
CA ARG A 142 17.54 -20.07 -1.80
C ARG A 142 17.55 -21.50 -1.29
N TYR A 143 18.11 -22.43 -2.05
CA TYR A 143 18.30 -23.81 -1.60
C TYR A 143 19.02 -23.84 -0.25
N ALA A 144 20.14 -23.12 -0.12
CA ALA A 144 20.90 -23.05 1.13
C ALA A 144 20.06 -22.48 2.29
N PHE A 145 19.20 -21.51 2.03
CA PHE A 145 18.29 -20.98 3.05
C PHE A 145 17.19 -21.98 3.44
N TRP A 146 16.59 -22.66 2.45
CA TRP A 146 15.47 -23.57 2.67
C TRP A 146 15.85 -24.86 3.42
N GLN A 147 17.14 -25.14 3.60
CA GLN A 147 17.60 -26.21 4.50
C GLN A 147 17.22 -25.95 5.98
N GLY A 148 16.83 -24.73 6.36
CA GLY A 148 16.36 -24.41 7.71
C GLY A 148 15.36 -23.26 7.79
N GLY A 149 14.89 -22.76 6.65
CA GLY A 149 13.95 -21.65 6.55
C GLY A 149 12.80 -21.96 5.61
N GLU A 150 11.71 -21.19 5.71
CA GLU A 150 10.45 -21.53 5.04
C GLU A 150 10.17 -20.61 3.85
N PHE A 151 10.29 -19.30 4.06
CA PHE A 151 9.88 -18.31 3.07
C PHE A 151 11.05 -17.44 2.61
N PHE A 152 11.23 -17.38 1.29
CA PHE A 152 12.30 -16.59 0.67
C PHE A 152 11.71 -15.64 -0.36
N GLN A 153 11.88 -14.35 -0.13
CA GLN A 153 11.38 -13.31 -1.02
C GLN A 153 12.44 -12.72 -1.93
N ASN A 154 11.96 -12.22 -3.04
CA ASN A 154 12.70 -11.38 -3.95
C ASN A 154 13.02 -10.02 -3.30
N ALA A 155 14.27 -9.54 -3.41
CA ALA A 155 14.64 -8.22 -2.88
C ALA A 155 14.28 -7.10 -3.87
N PRO A 156 13.50 -6.07 -3.47
CA PRO A 156 13.29 -4.89 -4.30
C PRO A 156 14.54 -3.97 -4.32
N PRO A 157 14.84 -3.30 -5.46
CA PRO A 157 14.20 -3.46 -6.78
C PRO A 157 14.76 -4.68 -7.53
N GLN A 158 13.86 -5.46 -8.15
CA GLN A 158 14.26 -6.44 -9.15
C GLN A 158 14.22 -5.79 -10.52
N ARG A 159 15.37 -5.31 -10.99
CA ARG A 159 15.48 -4.89 -12.39
C ARG A 159 15.65 -6.12 -13.27
N GLU A 160 14.67 -6.35 -14.13
CA GLU A 160 14.63 -7.47 -15.09
C GLU A 160 15.90 -7.55 -15.94
N ALA A 161 16.47 -6.39 -16.30
CA ALA A 161 17.73 -6.28 -17.05
C ALA A 161 18.92 -7.05 -16.42
N PHE A 162 18.94 -7.23 -15.10
CA PHE A 162 20.01 -7.97 -14.41
C PHE A 162 19.59 -9.38 -13.97
N ARG A 163 18.28 -9.63 -13.89
CA ARG A 163 17.69 -10.89 -13.46
C ARG A 163 16.40 -11.15 -14.25
N PRO A 164 16.51 -11.63 -15.50
CA PRO A 164 15.34 -12.00 -16.27
C PRO A 164 14.56 -13.08 -15.52
N VAL A 165 13.27 -12.83 -15.31
CA VAL A 165 12.40 -13.76 -14.56
C VAL A 165 12.37 -15.12 -15.24
N THR A 166 12.31 -15.13 -16.58
CA THR A 166 12.33 -16.34 -17.42
C THR A 166 13.58 -17.19 -17.21
N GLU A 167 14.71 -16.60 -16.84
CA GLU A 167 15.96 -17.32 -16.63
C GLU A 167 16.21 -17.68 -15.16
N CYS A 168 15.71 -16.88 -14.21
CA CYS A 168 15.87 -17.14 -12.78
C CYS A 168 14.85 -18.14 -12.24
N THR A 169 13.61 -18.11 -12.74
CA THR A 169 12.53 -18.97 -12.26
C THR A 169 12.84 -20.47 -12.40
N PRO A 170 13.41 -20.97 -13.52
CA PRO A 170 13.80 -22.38 -13.63
C PRO A 170 14.85 -22.80 -12.58
N GLU A 171 15.84 -21.96 -12.31
CA GLU A 171 16.87 -22.24 -11.28
C GLU A 171 16.27 -22.23 -9.87
N ILE A 172 15.32 -21.34 -9.60
CA ILE A 172 14.58 -21.30 -8.33
C ILE A 172 13.73 -22.56 -8.16
N LEU A 173 12.98 -22.96 -9.18
CA LEU A 173 12.14 -24.15 -9.17
C LEU A 173 12.98 -25.40 -8.92
N LYS A 174 14.07 -25.56 -9.67
CA LYS A 174 15.02 -26.68 -9.49
C LYS A 174 15.55 -26.75 -8.06
N SER A 175 15.90 -25.61 -7.46
CA SER A 175 16.34 -25.53 -6.07
C SER A 175 15.24 -25.87 -5.06
N MET A 176 14.01 -25.47 -5.33
CA MET A 176 12.86 -25.77 -4.47
C MET A 176 12.54 -27.28 -4.49
N GLU A 177 12.45 -27.88 -5.68
CA GLU A 177 12.20 -29.32 -5.85
C GLU A 177 13.27 -30.16 -5.16
N ALA A 178 14.55 -29.82 -5.33
CA ALA A 178 15.65 -30.50 -4.66
C ALA A 178 15.56 -30.40 -3.13
N CYS A 179 15.13 -29.25 -2.60
CA CYS A 179 14.97 -29.07 -1.16
C CYS A 179 13.83 -29.91 -0.59
N ILE A 180 12.67 -29.91 -1.27
CA ILE A 180 11.49 -30.71 -0.86
C ILE A 180 11.83 -32.20 -0.89
N GLN A 181 12.45 -32.68 -1.98
CA GLN A 181 12.85 -34.10 -2.09
C GLN A 181 13.78 -34.56 -0.96
N GLN A 182 14.64 -33.68 -0.47
CA GLN A 182 15.61 -34.00 0.59
C GLN A 182 15.01 -33.92 2.00
N MET A 183 14.06 -33.01 2.23
CA MET A 183 13.56 -32.67 3.55
C MET A 183 12.21 -33.33 3.89
N GLY A 184 11.50 -33.87 2.88
CA GLY A 184 10.14 -34.41 3.01
C GLY A 184 9.08 -33.31 2.92
#